data_AF-A0A1C6RXB3-F1
#
_entry.id   AF-A0A1C6RXB3-F1
#
_cell.length_a   1.000
_cell.length_b   1.000
_cell.length_c   1.000
_cell.angle_alpha   90.00
_cell.angle_beta   90.00
_cell.angle_gamma   90.00
#
_symmetry.space_group_name_H-M   'P 1'
#
loop_
_entity.id
_entity.type
_entity.pdbx_description
1 polymer ?
#
loop_
_entity_poly.entity_id
_entity_poly.type
_entity_poly.pdbx_seq_one_letter_code
_entity_poly.pdbx_strand_id
1 'polypeptide(L)'
;MMTGMKLTDRSQQPAQTAKDLAAALAEERAIIDVQRTDQQERRRLDAEHRDALAAVDEQSTTRRRARRERDRDEIEGAELAALYRRAARSGTRARIRAEIQRSAEVRALRVAGVRRYALLLGLPLVAGFAAYSTPGVQRGMVELLDLERGSAGWWAAWGVEPLLIAVAVGIILAGSVLRMSGGQTDRRADVAKWGALFFSVALNLLGGWTGKHDSVTALGEALAHSVGAVGAAVVAWLIGVLVDYASEAKPWDGAPRIADLNLTAPALAHPAAPASPATLGGPVDAPPALPVTHEPARVDAPVAQPDDAPVAQSAQPASPQVTSTLTRYDAPQRRTREVVMRRPVSAPPADRDAALAQAADAVLRKKDSIRGAARAAGVPDATLRRHLTQLRTVAQPPAQKVNGHSHELAGTKEN
;
A
#
# COMPACT_ATOMS: atom_id res chain seq x y z
N MET A 1 -81.89 16.65 46.35
CA MET A 1 -81.99 17.78 47.29
C MET A 1 -82.14 19.05 46.49
N MET A 2 -83.37 19.56 46.45
CA MET A 2 -83.77 20.79 45.77
C MET A 2 -83.50 21.97 46.71
N THR A 3 -82.71 22.95 46.27
CA THR A 3 -82.55 24.21 47.00
C THR A 3 -83.38 25.28 46.28
N GLY A 4 -84.40 25.76 46.98
CA GLY A 4 -85.50 26.56 46.45
C GLY A 4 -85.07 27.89 45.86
N MET A 5 -85.50 28.10 44.62
CA MET A 5 -85.40 29.36 43.90
C MET A 5 -86.56 30.25 44.34
N LYS A 6 -86.29 31.18 45.27
CA LYS A 6 -87.20 32.26 45.68
C LYS A 6 -87.59 33.10 44.46
N LEU A 7 -88.84 32.99 44.03
CA LEU A 7 -89.48 34.00 43.18
C LEU A 7 -89.73 35.25 44.03
N THR A 8 -88.76 36.15 44.08
CA THR A 8 -88.98 37.53 44.54
C THR A 8 -89.61 38.33 43.41
N ASP A 9 -90.89 38.62 43.62
CA ASP A 9 -91.59 39.88 43.37
C ASP A 9 -90.96 40.85 42.35
N ARG A 10 -91.57 40.90 41.17
CA ARG A 10 -91.20 41.74 40.02
C ARG A 10 -92.22 42.86 39.79
N SER A 11 -92.88 43.31 40.85
CA SER A 11 -94.10 44.13 40.77
C SER A 11 -93.88 45.53 41.33
N GLN A 12 -92.96 46.31 40.75
CA GLN A 12 -92.96 47.79 40.78
C GLN A 12 -91.75 48.32 39.99
N GLN A 13 -91.80 48.20 38.66
CA GLN A 13 -91.03 49.09 37.80
C GLN A 13 -91.90 50.32 37.53
N PRO A 14 -91.49 51.52 37.96
CA PRO A 14 -92.20 52.75 37.57
C PRO A 14 -92.20 52.83 36.05
N ALA A 15 -93.33 53.25 35.47
CA ALA A 15 -93.50 53.36 34.02
C ALA A 15 -92.41 54.28 33.44
N GLN A 16 -91.33 53.67 32.95
CA GLN A 16 -90.21 54.36 32.33
C GLN A 16 -90.73 55.06 31.09
N THR A 17 -90.60 56.38 31.06
CA THR A 17 -90.96 57.18 29.90
C THR A 17 -90.09 56.75 28.72
N ALA A 18 -90.64 56.69 27.51
CA ALA A 18 -89.90 56.26 26.31
C ALA A 18 -88.57 57.02 26.10
N LYS A 19 -88.49 58.26 26.62
CA LYS A 19 -87.29 59.10 26.61
C LYS A 19 -86.19 58.60 27.55
N ASP A 20 -86.54 58.06 28.71
CA ASP A 20 -85.58 57.54 29.70
C ASP A 20 -84.98 56.21 29.22
N LEU A 21 -85.79 55.39 28.54
CA LEU A 21 -85.32 54.16 27.91
C LEU A 21 -84.41 54.44 26.70
N ALA A 22 -84.69 55.51 25.94
CA ALA A 22 -83.81 55.95 24.86
C ALA A 22 -82.46 56.48 25.39
N ALA A 23 -82.45 57.22 26.51
CA ALA A 23 -81.24 57.70 27.15
C ALA A 23 -80.40 56.54 27.73
N ALA A 24 -81.03 55.58 28.41
CA ALA A 24 -80.37 54.40 28.95
C ALA A 24 -79.76 53.52 27.82
N LEU A 25 -80.48 53.33 26.71
CA LEU A 25 -79.94 52.60 25.56
C LEU A 25 -78.80 53.36 24.86
N ALA A 26 -78.81 54.70 24.87
CA ALA A 26 -77.71 55.50 24.33
C ALA A 26 -76.45 55.38 25.20
N GLU A 27 -76.60 55.39 26.52
CA GLU A 27 -75.52 55.19 27.48
C GLU A 27 -74.95 53.76 27.39
N GLU A 28 -75.83 52.75 27.30
CA GLU A 28 -75.43 51.35 27.15
C GLU A 28 -74.70 51.12 25.81
N ARG A 29 -75.15 51.76 24.72
CA ARG A 29 -74.43 51.74 23.43
C ARG A 29 -73.05 52.39 23.54
N ALA A 30 -72.92 53.52 24.23
CA ALA A 30 -71.64 54.18 24.43
C ALA A 30 -70.65 53.29 25.22
N ILE A 31 -71.11 52.58 26.26
CA ILE A 31 -70.30 51.62 27.01
C ILE A 31 -69.87 50.45 26.11
N ILE A 32 -70.78 49.89 25.32
CA ILE A 32 -70.49 48.79 24.40
C ILE A 32 -69.47 49.23 23.33
N ASP A 33 -69.56 50.45 22.81
CA ASP A 33 -68.63 50.98 21.82
C ASP A 33 -67.22 51.17 22.39
N VAL A 34 -67.10 51.65 23.64
CA VAL A 34 -65.81 51.72 24.36
C VAL A 34 -65.24 50.33 24.61
N GLN A 35 -66.07 49.37 25.05
CA GLN A 35 -65.62 47.98 25.24
C GLN A 35 -65.19 47.32 23.94
N ARG A 36 -65.89 47.59 22.83
CA ARG A 36 -65.54 47.06 21.51
C ARG A 36 -64.24 47.65 21.01
N THR A 37 -64.01 48.95 21.20
CA THR A 37 -62.75 49.61 20.82
C THR A 37 -61.57 49.11 21.65
N ASP A 38 -61.71 49.00 22.98
CA ASP A 38 -60.67 48.40 23.85
C ASP A 38 -60.39 46.93 23.47
N GLN A 39 -61.43 46.13 23.19
CA GLN A 39 -61.23 44.75 22.71
C GLN A 39 -60.53 44.68 21.35
N GLN A 40 -60.83 45.60 20.43
CA GLN A 40 -60.15 45.69 19.13
C GLN A 40 -58.69 46.09 19.30
N GLU A 41 -58.41 47.06 20.18
CA GLU A 41 -57.07 47.52 20.47
C GLU A 41 -56.22 46.44 21.13
N ARG A 42 -56.76 45.72 22.12
CA ARG A 42 -56.10 44.56 22.73
C ARG A 42 -55.78 43.47 21.70
N ARG A 43 -56.74 43.12 20.84
CA ARG A 43 -56.51 42.13 19.77
C ARG A 43 -55.45 42.58 18.78
N ARG A 44 -55.39 43.87 18.47
CA ARG A 44 -54.38 44.47 17.60
C ARG A 44 -52.99 44.38 18.25
N LEU A 45 -52.85 44.80 19.50
CA LEU A 45 -51.59 44.72 20.25
C LEU A 45 -51.13 43.26 20.42
N ASP A 46 -52.05 42.32 20.68
CA ASP A 46 -51.75 40.89 20.75
C ASP A 46 -51.28 40.31 19.41
N ALA A 47 -51.79 40.83 18.29
CA ALA A 47 -51.34 40.44 16.96
C ALA A 47 -49.94 41.02 16.67
N GLU A 48 -49.73 42.32 16.92
CA GLU A 48 -48.42 42.99 16.77
C GLU A 48 -47.34 42.33 17.65
N HIS A 49 -47.67 41.94 18.89
CA HIS A 49 -46.77 41.23 19.77
C HIS A 49 -46.41 39.83 19.23
N ARG A 50 -47.39 39.08 18.71
CA ARG A 50 -47.15 37.77 18.10
C ARG A 50 -46.27 37.87 16.85
N ASP A 51 -46.51 38.87 16.00
CA ASP A 51 -45.71 39.10 14.80
C ASP A 51 -44.26 39.49 15.17
N ALA A 52 -44.08 40.32 16.21
CA ALA A 52 -42.77 40.68 16.72
C ALA A 52 -42.00 39.47 17.26
N LEU A 53 -42.66 38.57 18.01
CA LEU A 53 -42.04 37.33 18.49
C LEU A 53 -41.68 36.39 17.33
N ALA A 54 -42.56 36.25 16.34
CA ALA A 54 -42.29 35.43 15.16
C ALA A 54 -41.07 35.94 14.36
N ALA A 55 -40.91 37.25 14.22
CA ALA A 55 -39.75 37.85 13.55
C ALA A 55 -38.43 37.59 14.31
N VAL A 56 -38.46 37.63 15.65
CA VAL A 56 -37.28 37.28 16.47
C VAL A 56 -36.92 35.81 16.34
N ASP A 57 -37.92 34.92 16.32
CA ASP A 57 -37.71 33.48 16.11
C ASP A 57 -37.14 33.19 14.72
N GLU A 58 -37.64 33.83 13.67
CA GLU A 58 -37.10 33.73 12.31
C GLU A 58 -35.65 34.22 12.24
N GLN A 59 -35.34 35.34 12.89
CA GLN A 59 -33.97 35.86 12.94
C GLN A 59 -33.04 34.91 13.72
N SER A 60 -33.50 34.32 14.82
CA SER A 60 -32.73 33.37 15.62
C SER A 60 -32.43 32.08 14.85
N THR A 61 -33.42 31.55 14.13
CA THR A 61 -33.30 30.33 13.32
C THR A 61 -32.38 30.58 12.12
N THR A 62 -32.49 31.73 11.46
CA THR A 62 -31.60 32.14 10.37
C THR A 62 -30.16 32.29 10.84
N ARG A 63 -29.91 32.95 11.99
CA ARG A 63 -28.57 33.05 12.59
C ARG A 63 -28.01 31.69 12.96
N ARG A 64 -28.83 30.78 13.51
CA ARG A 64 -28.40 29.41 13.85
C ARG A 64 -28.06 28.60 12.60
N ARG A 65 -28.83 28.75 11.52
CA ARG A 65 -28.55 28.12 10.23
C ARG A 65 -27.24 28.64 9.64
N ALA A 66 -27.04 29.95 9.62
CA ALA A 66 -25.81 30.58 9.13
C ALA A 66 -24.56 30.15 9.93
N ARG A 67 -24.66 29.99 11.26
CA ARG A 67 -23.57 29.44 12.08
C ARG A 67 -23.23 28.00 11.68
N ARG A 68 -24.25 27.14 11.58
CA ARG A 68 -24.07 25.74 11.17
C ARG A 68 -23.47 25.59 9.77
N GLU A 69 -23.81 26.50 8.86
CA GLU A 69 -23.26 26.52 7.50
C GLU A 69 -21.77 26.89 7.54
N ARG A 70 -21.38 27.95 8.26
CA ARG A 70 -19.96 28.29 8.46
C ARG A 70 -19.18 27.17 9.13
N ASP A 71 -19.75 26.54 10.17
CA ASP A 71 -19.10 25.42 10.86
C ASP A 71 -18.84 24.25 9.89
N ARG A 72 -19.77 23.99 8.96
CA ARG A 72 -19.58 22.97 7.90
C ARG A 72 -18.50 23.38 6.92
N ASP A 73 -18.54 24.61 6.43
CA ASP A 73 -17.54 25.12 5.49
C ASP A 73 -16.12 25.09 6.09
N GLU A 74 -15.98 25.40 7.39
CA GLU A 74 -14.72 25.31 8.12
C GLU A 74 -14.22 23.85 8.22
N ILE A 75 -15.12 22.90 8.50
CA ILE A 75 -14.78 21.47 8.55
C ILE A 75 -14.36 20.97 7.16
N GLU A 76 -15.15 21.26 6.12
CA GLU A 76 -14.86 20.85 4.74
C GLU A 76 -13.55 21.48 4.25
N GLY A 77 -13.31 22.76 4.57
CA GLY A 77 -12.05 23.44 4.28
C GLY A 77 -10.85 22.80 4.98
N ALA A 78 -11.00 22.41 6.26
CA ALA A 78 -9.96 21.73 7.01
C ALA A 78 -9.64 20.33 6.45
N GLU A 79 -10.67 19.59 6.02
CA GLU A 79 -10.52 18.28 5.39
C GLU A 79 -9.81 18.38 4.04
N LEU A 80 -10.21 19.31 3.18
CA LEU A 80 -9.54 19.58 1.90
C LEU A 80 -8.08 19.98 2.12
N ALA A 81 -7.80 20.87 3.06
CA ALA A 81 -6.43 21.25 3.40
C ALA A 81 -5.60 20.04 3.90
N ALA A 82 -6.20 19.12 4.66
CA ALA A 82 -5.55 17.89 5.10
C ALA A 82 -5.25 16.95 3.93
N LEU A 83 -6.17 16.82 2.96
CA LEU A 83 -5.96 16.05 1.74
C LEU A 83 -4.82 16.63 0.89
N TYR A 84 -4.77 17.94 0.68
CA TYR A 84 -3.67 18.60 -0.03
C TYR A 84 -2.32 18.39 0.67
N ARG A 85 -2.26 18.54 2.01
CA ARG A 85 -1.04 18.24 2.78
C ARG A 85 -0.63 16.77 2.67
N ARG A 86 -1.57 15.83 2.52
CA ARG A 86 -1.27 14.41 2.31
C ARG A 86 -0.75 14.17 0.88
N ALA A 87 -1.41 14.73 -0.12
CA ALA A 87 -1.03 14.63 -1.53
C ALA A 87 0.37 15.23 -1.78
N ALA A 88 0.66 16.40 -1.20
CA ALA A 88 1.97 17.03 -1.27
C ALA A 88 3.06 16.14 -0.66
N ARG A 89 2.80 15.54 0.51
CA ARG A 89 3.74 14.59 1.15
C ARG A 89 3.94 13.30 0.35
N SER A 90 2.91 12.78 -0.32
CA SER A 90 3.08 11.63 -1.22
C SER A 90 3.84 12.00 -2.49
N GLY A 91 3.59 13.18 -3.04
CA GLY A 91 4.30 13.69 -4.23
C GLY A 91 5.79 13.90 -3.97
N THR A 92 6.16 14.52 -2.84
CA THR A 92 7.57 14.70 -2.45
C THR A 92 8.26 13.37 -2.24
N ARG A 93 7.62 12.39 -1.58
CA ARG A 93 8.15 11.03 -1.44
C ARG A 93 8.34 10.31 -2.78
N ALA A 94 7.38 10.44 -3.69
CA ALA A 94 7.48 9.85 -5.02
C ALA A 94 8.64 10.47 -5.82
N ARG A 95 8.80 11.80 -5.75
CA ARG A 95 9.91 12.52 -6.37
C ARG A 95 11.27 12.10 -5.80
N ILE A 96 11.42 12.11 -4.47
CA ILE A 96 12.65 11.66 -3.79
C ILE A 96 12.97 10.22 -4.17
N ARG A 97 11.97 9.33 -4.19
CA ARG A 97 12.16 7.94 -4.63
C ARG A 97 12.61 7.87 -6.09
N ALA A 98 12.04 8.66 -6.98
CA ALA A 98 12.42 8.69 -8.39
C ALA A 98 13.83 9.27 -8.61
N GLU A 99 14.26 10.24 -7.80
CA GLU A 99 15.63 10.79 -7.81
C GLU A 99 16.63 9.75 -7.28
N ILE A 100 16.34 9.10 -6.14
CA ILE A 100 17.14 7.98 -5.62
C ILE A 100 17.23 6.85 -6.65
N GLN A 101 16.12 6.49 -7.30
CA GLN A 101 16.11 5.45 -8.33
C GLN A 101 16.93 5.78 -9.57
N ARG A 102 17.19 7.07 -9.82
CA ARG A 102 18.05 7.54 -10.91
C ARG A 102 19.52 7.65 -10.52
N SER A 103 19.85 7.53 -9.24
CA SER A 103 21.21 7.66 -8.73
C SER A 103 22.14 6.56 -9.26
N ALA A 104 23.43 6.87 -9.32
CA ALA A 104 24.46 5.94 -9.77
C ALA A 104 24.52 4.66 -8.92
N GLU A 105 24.31 4.77 -7.61
CA GLU A 105 24.35 3.65 -6.65
C GLU A 105 23.18 2.69 -6.88
N VAL A 106 21.97 3.20 -7.12
CA VAL A 106 20.83 2.32 -7.41
C VAL A 106 20.99 1.67 -8.78
N ARG A 107 21.56 2.37 -9.77
CA ARG A 107 21.92 1.76 -11.06
C ARG A 107 22.96 0.67 -10.88
N ALA A 108 24.02 0.90 -10.10
CA ALA A 108 25.05 -0.09 -9.81
C ALA A 108 24.46 -1.32 -9.07
N LEU A 109 23.57 -1.11 -8.11
CA LEU A 109 22.86 -2.19 -7.42
C LEU A 109 21.96 -2.99 -8.38
N ARG A 110 21.28 -2.33 -9.33
CA ARG A 110 20.48 -3.02 -10.35
C ARG A 110 21.36 -3.86 -11.26
N VAL A 111 22.48 -3.31 -11.72
CA VAL A 111 23.47 -4.02 -12.54
C VAL A 111 24.02 -5.24 -11.79
N ALA A 112 24.42 -5.08 -10.53
CA ALA A 112 24.84 -6.19 -9.67
C ALA A 112 23.72 -7.22 -9.47
N GLY A 113 22.48 -6.74 -9.32
CA GLY A 113 21.27 -7.56 -9.24
C GLY A 113 21.06 -8.40 -10.50
N VAL A 114 21.19 -7.83 -11.69
CA VAL A 114 21.06 -8.54 -12.98
C VAL A 114 22.05 -9.70 -13.04
N ARG A 115 23.32 -9.48 -12.68
CA ARG A 115 24.33 -10.56 -12.62
C ARG A 115 23.92 -11.68 -11.66
N ARG A 116 23.46 -11.31 -10.46
CA ARG A 116 23.00 -12.28 -9.46
C ARG A 116 21.79 -13.08 -9.96
N TYR A 117 20.80 -12.42 -10.57
CA TYR A 117 19.60 -13.08 -11.08
C TYR A 117 19.88 -13.94 -12.29
N ALA A 118 20.75 -13.51 -13.21
CA ALA A 118 21.17 -14.31 -14.36
C ALA A 118 21.80 -15.63 -13.90
N LEU A 119 22.66 -15.60 -12.88
CA LEU A 119 23.25 -16.81 -12.31
C LEU A 119 22.24 -17.63 -11.51
N LEU A 120 21.42 -16.99 -10.67
CA LEU A 120 20.45 -17.68 -9.80
C LEU A 120 19.36 -18.41 -10.61
N LEU A 121 18.93 -17.85 -11.74
CA LEU A 121 17.93 -18.47 -12.61
C LEU A 121 18.57 -19.36 -13.69
N GLY A 122 19.70 -18.92 -14.24
CA GLY A 122 20.36 -19.64 -15.34
C GLY A 122 20.99 -20.95 -14.90
N LEU A 123 21.61 -21.00 -13.72
CA LEU A 123 22.35 -22.18 -13.26
C LEU A 123 21.43 -23.40 -12.98
N PRO A 124 20.27 -23.24 -12.31
CA PRO A 124 19.28 -24.32 -12.21
C PRO A 124 18.69 -24.74 -13.56
N LEU A 125 18.50 -23.79 -14.48
CA LEU A 125 17.98 -24.10 -15.82
C LEU A 125 18.98 -24.93 -16.63
N VAL A 126 20.27 -24.58 -16.58
CA VAL A 126 21.36 -25.40 -17.15
C VAL A 126 21.40 -26.78 -16.51
N ALA A 127 21.27 -26.87 -15.19
CA ALA A 127 21.23 -28.16 -14.49
C ALA A 127 20.04 -29.02 -14.90
N GLY A 128 18.86 -28.42 -15.11
CA GLY A 128 17.67 -29.11 -15.61
C GLY A 128 17.86 -29.65 -17.03
N PHE A 129 18.44 -28.85 -17.92
CA PHE A 129 18.77 -29.30 -19.29
C PHE A 129 19.85 -30.38 -19.32
N ALA A 130 20.85 -30.28 -18.43
CA ALA A 130 21.86 -31.32 -18.25
C ALA A 130 21.20 -32.63 -17.81
N ALA A 131 20.38 -32.59 -16.77
CA ALA A 131 19.68 -33.77 -16.26
C ALA A 131 18.74 -34.40 -17.31
N TYR A 132 18.13 -33.57 -18.17
CA TYR A 132 17.27 -34.05 -19.25
C TYR A 132 18.03 -34.78 -20.36
N SER A 133 19.26 -34.34 -20.68
CA SER A 133 20.03 -34.91 -21.78
C SER A 133 20.88 -36.12 -21.36
N THR A 134 21.26 -36.24 -20.06
CA THR A 134 22.05 -37.37 -19.53
C THR A 134 21.63 -38.77 -20.01
N PRO A 135 20.32 -39.12 -20.05
CA PRO A 135 19.89 -40.43 -20.52
C PRO A 135 20.27 -40.73 -21.98
N GLY A 136 20.28 -39.71 -22.85
CA GLY A 136 20.61 -39.85 -24.27
C GLY A 136 22.08 -40.17 -24.49
N VAL A 137 22.98 -39.40 -23.88
CA VAL A 137 24.44 -39.65 -23.95
C VAL A 137 24.80 -40.98 -23.29
N GLN A 138 24.15 -41.32 -22.18
CA GLN A 138 24.39 -42.59 -21.50
C GLN A 138 24.07 -43.78 -22.41
N ARG A 139 22.91 -43.74 -23.07
CA ARG A 139 22.51 -44.78 -24.03
C ARG A 139 23.49 -44.89 -25.19
N GLY A 140 23.88 -43.76 -25.79
CA GLY A 140 24.84 -43.75 -26.90
C GLY A 140 26.23 -44.26 -26.51
N MET A 141 26.73 -43.92 -25.32
CA MET A 141 28.00 -44.44 -24.83
C MET A 141 27.97 -45.94 -24.54
N VAL A 142 26.88 -46.43 -23.96
CA VAL A 142 26.70 -47.86 -23.69
C VAL A 142 26.69 -48.65 -24.98
N GLU A 143 26.04 -48.16 -26.02
CA GLU A 143 26.00 -48.82 -27.33
C GLU A 143 27.35 -48.75 -28.07
N LEU A 144 28.02 -47.59 -28.05
CA LEU A 144 29.30 -47.41 -28.75
C LEU A 144 30.44 -48.24 -28.15
N LEU A 145 30.43 -48.43 -26.84
CA LEU A 145 31.48 -49.16 -26.11
C LEU A 145 31.05 -50.59 -25.71
N ASP A 146 29.87 -51.03 -26.15
CA ASP A 146 29.25 -52.32 -25.80
C ASP A 146 29.30 -52.62 -24.29
N LEU A 147 28.90 -51.63 -23.49
CA LEU A 147 29.02 -51.71 -22.03
C LEU A 147 27.93 -52.58 -21.42
N GLU A 148 28.33 -53.60 -20.68
CA GLU A 148 27.38 -54.46 -19.97
C GLU A 148 26.57 -53.65 -18.93
N ARG A 149 25.26 -53.92 -18.84
CA ARG A 149 24.36 -53.23 -17.92
C ARG A 149 24.79 -53.52 -16.46
N GLY A 150 25.01 -52.46 -15.69
CA GLY A 150 25.45 -52.56 -14.30
C GLY A 150 26.97 -52.65 -14.13
N SER A 151 27.75 -52.71 -15.22
CA SER A 151 29.21 -52.57 -15.16
C SER A 151 29.64 -51.19 -14.64
N ALA A 152 30.88 -51.07 -14.18
CA ALA A 152 31.44 -49.77 -13.78
C ALA A 152 31.43 -48.77 -14.95
N GLY A 153 31.64 -49.24 -16.19
CA GLY A 153 31.54 -48.41 -17.39
C GLY A 153 30.13 -47.87 -17.63
N TRP A 154 29.10 -48.69 -17.41
CA TRP A 154 27.69 -48.28 -17.54
C TRP A 154 27.32 -47.16 -16.56
N TRP A 155 27.84 -47.22 -15.32
CA TRP A 155 27.69 -46.15 -14.33
C TRP A 155 28.54 -44.93 -14.66
N ALA A 156 29.76 -45.10 -15.14
CA ALA A 156 30.63 -43.99 -15.55
C ALA A 156 30.02 -43.16 -16.68
N ALA A 157 29.30 -43.79 -17.61
CA ALA A 157 28.60 -43.11 -18.70
C ALA A 157 27.58 -42.06 -18.22
N TRP A 158 26.96 -42.24 -17.05
CA TRP A 158 26.08 -41.23 -16.44
C TRP A 158 26.81 -39.94 -16.04
N GLY A 159 28.12 -40.03 -15.73
CA GLY A 159 28.93 -38.89 -15.32
C GLY A 159 29.52 -38.09 -16.48
N VAL A 160 29.58 -38.66 -17.67
CA VAL A 160 30.27 -38.04 -18.83
C VAL A 160 29.57 -36.76 -19.26
N GLU A 161 28.25 -36.77 -19.37
CA GLU A 161 27.52 -35.60 -19.84
C GLU A 161 27.51 -34.42 -18.85
N PRO A 162 27.19 -34.60 -17.55
CA PRO A 162 27.32 -33.53 -16.57
C PRO A 162 28.73 -32.93 -16.53
N LEU A 163 29.76 -33.76 -16.73
CA LEU A 163 31.15 -33.30 -16.78
C LEU A 163 31.42 -32.45 -18.02
N LEU A 164 30.98 -32.88 -19.21
CA LEU A 164 31.11 -32.10 -20.45
C LEU A 164 30.39 -30.75 -20.35
N ILE A 165 29.17 -30.75 -19.80
CA ILE A 165 28.39 -29.52 -19.57
C ILE A 165 29.09 -28.62 -18.55
N ALA A 166 29.60 -29.19 -17.44
CA ALA A 166 30.33 -28.42 -16.44
C ALA A 166 31.58 -27.75 -17.02
N VAL A 167 32.33 -28.45 -17.90
CA VAL A 167 33.49 -27.87 -18.61
C VAL A 167 33.04 -26.74 -19.54
N ALA A 168 32.02 -26.95 -20.36
CA ALA A 168 31.53 -25.93 -21.29
C ALA A 168 31.01 -24.68 -20.56
N VAL A 169 30.19 -24.87 -19.52
CA VAL A 169 29.69 -23.80 -18.65
C VAL A 169 30.85 -23.10 -17.92
N GLY A 170 31.82 -23.86 -17.42
CA GLY A 170 33.02 -23.33 -16.78
C GLY A 170 33.83 -22.43 -17.70
N ILE A 171 34.05 -22.82 -18.96
CA ILE A 171 34.75 -22.00 -19.98
C ILE A 171 33.96 -20.72 -20.25
N ILE A 172 32.63 -20.80 -20.39
CA ILE A 172 31.78 -19.63 -20.63
C ILE A 172 31.86 -18.65 -19.45
N LEU A 173 31.71 -19.15 -18.21
CA LEU A 173 31.79 -18.33 -17.00
C LEU A 173 33.18 -17.73 -16.80
N ALA A 174 34.25 -18.51 -17.00
CA ALA A 174 35.62 -18.01 -16.92
C ALA A 174 35.89 -16.93 -17.97
N GLY A 175 35.40 -17.11 -19.20
CA GLY A 175 35.49 -16.11 -20.25
C GLY A 175 34.76 -14.81 -19.90
N SER A 176 33.55 -14.90 -19.36
CA SER A 176 32.83 -13.72 -18.86
C SER A 176 33.56 -13.02 -17.71
N VAL A 177 34.15 -13.77 -16.77
CA VAL A 177 34.96 -13.18 -15.68
C VAL A 177 36.21 -12.49 -16.20
N LEU A 178 36.89 -13.08 -17.19
CA LEU A 178 38.07 -12.48 -17.81
C LEU A 178 37.74 -11.20 -18.59
N ARG A 179 36.60 -11.19 -19.29
CA ARG A 179 36.09 -9.99 -19.97
C ARG A 179 35.74 -8.87 -18.99
N MET A 180 35.17 -9.21 -17.83
CA MET A 180 34.92 -8.24 -16.77
C MET A 180 36.19 -7.56 -16.24
N SER A 181 37.35 -8.21 -16.32
CA SER A 181 38.65 -7.61 -15.96
C SER A 181 39.35 -6.90 -17.12
N GLY A 182 38.67 -6.70 -18.26
CA GLY A 182 39.25 -6.10 -19.47
C GLY A 182 40.13 -7.05 -20.28
N GLY A 183 40.13 -8.34 -19.96
CA GLY A 183 40.84 -9.36 -20.73
C GLY A 183 39.99 -9.88 -21.89
N GLN A 184 40.63 -10.37 -22.94
CA GLN A 184 39.95 -11.10 -24.01
C GLN A 184 40.28 -12.58 -23.91
N THR A 185 39.28 -13.43 -24.19
CA THR A 185 39.50 -14.86 -24.35
C THR A 185 40.22 -15.11 -25.68
N ASP A 186 41.31 -15.87 -25.63
CA ASP A 186 42.02 -16.31 -26.83
C ASP A 186 41.10 -17.18 -27.71
N ARG A 187 41.32 -17.20 -29.03
CA ARG A 187 40.57 -17.99 -30.01
C ARG A 187 40.55 -19.48 -29.66
N ARG A 188 41.55 -19.96 -28.91
CA ARG A 188 41.63 -21.33 -28.38
C ARG A 188 40.47 -21.67 -27.44
N ALA A 189 40.00 -20.71 -26.64
CA ALA A 189 38.88 -20.92 -25.71
C ALA A 189 37.55 -21.06 -26.47
N ASP A 190 37.36 -20.29 -27.55
CA ASP A 190 36.19 -20.43 -28.42
C ASP A 190 36.18 -21.78 -29.14
N VAL A 191 37.34 -22.24 -29.63
CA VAL A 191 37.47 -23.58 -30.22
C VAL A 191 37.16 -24.67 -29.21
N ALA A 192 37.65 -24.56 -27.96
CA ALA A 192 37.34 -25.52 -26.90
C ALA A 192 35.84 -25.54 -26.56
N LYS A 193 35.20 -24.37 -26.49
CA LYS A 193 33.75 -24.22 -26.26
C LYS A 193 32.93 -24.88 -27.37
N TRP A 194 33.22 -24.53 -28.63
CA TRP A 194 32.51 -25.10 -29.78
C TRP A 194 32.80 -26.59 -29.96
N GLY A 195 34.03 -27.02 -29.67
CA GLY A 195 34.43 -28.42 -29.68
C GLY A 195 33.66 -29.26 -28.66
N ALA A 196 33.54 -28.78 -27.42
CA ALA A 196 32.74 -29.47 -26.39
C ALA A 196 31.25 -29.56 -26.76
N LEU A 197 30.69 -28.48 -27.32
CA LEU A 197 29.29 -28.42 -27.74
C LEU A 197 29.05 -29.36 -28.94
N PHE A 198 29.91 -29.31 -29.95
CA PHE A 198 29.87 -30.21 -31.09
C PHE A 198 30.00 -31.67 -30.67
N PHE A 199 30.92 -31.99 -29.76
CA PHE A 199 31.12 -33.34 -29.25
C PHE A 199 29.88 -33.84 -28.48
N SER A 200 29.27 -33.00 -27.65
CA SER A 200 28.02 -33.32 -26.95
C SER A 200 26.86 -33.59 -27.91
N VAL A 201 26.69 -32.76 -28.95
CA VAL A 201 25.67 -32.96 -29.98
C VAL A 201 25.94 -34.23 -30.78
N ALA A 202 27.20 -34.46 -31.18
CA ALA A 202 27.60 -35.65 -31.93
C ALA A 202 27.33 -36.95 -31.14
N LEU A 203 27.66 -36.98 -29.84
CA LEU A 203 27.37 -38.13 -28.97
C LEU A 203 25.87 -38.39 -28.83
N ASN A 204 25.05 -37.34 -28.70
CA ASN A 204 23.59 -37.46 -28.65
C ASN A 204 23.01 -37.98 -29.98
N LEU A 205 23.53 -37.50 -31.11
CA LEU A 205 23.12 -38.00 -32.43
C LEU A 205 23.50 -39.47 -32.64
N LEU A 206 24.71 -39.87 -32.20
CA LEU A 206 25.15 -41.26 -32.27
C LEU A 206 24.27 -42.19 -31.42
N GLY A 207 23.84 -41.75 -30.22
CA GLY A 207 22.97 -42.56 -29.37
C GLY A 207 21.54 -42.73 -29.87
N GLY A 208 21.04 -41.82 -30.71
CA GLY A 208 19.76 -41.97 -31.41
C GLY A 208 19.85 -42.77 -32.70
N TRP A 209 21.06 -42.92 -33.27
CA TRP A 209 21.33 -43.68 -34.48
C TRP A 209 21.51 -45.18 -34.17
N THR A 210 20.50 -45.77 -33.54
CA THR A 210 20.46 -47.24 -33.41
C THR A 210 19.77 -47.72 -34.68
N GLY A 211 20.50 -48.38 -35.59
CA GLY A 211 20.07 -48.70 -36.97
C GLY A 211 18.87 -49.66 -37.13
N LYS A 212 17.98 -49.72 -36.13
CA LYS A 212 16.79 -50.58 -36.03
C LYS A 212 15.47 -49.85 -36.34
N HIS A 213 15.48 -48.52 -36.47
CA HIS A 213 14.30 -47.72 -36.76
C HIS A 213 14.38 -47.07 -38.15
N ASP A 214 13.22 -46.78 -38.74
CA ASP A 214 13.15 -45.97 -39.97
C ASP A 214 13.98 -44.69 -39.80
N SER A 215 14.75 -44.32 -40.82
CA SER A 215 15.70 -43.19 -40.77
C SER A 215 15.08 -41.88 -40.26
N VAL A 216 13.78 -41.68 -40.49
CA VAL A 216 13.01 -40.51 -40.02
C VAL A 216 12.73 -40.56 -38.52
N THR A 217 12.38 -41.72 -37.96
CA THR A 217 12.10 -41.86 -36.52
C THR A 217 13.39 -41.83 -35.71
N ALA A 218 14.48 -42.42 -36.22
CA ALA A 218 15.81 -42.32 -35.63
C ALA A 218 16.29 -40.85 -35.57
N LEU A 219 16.08 -40.07 -36.64
CA LEU A 219 16.39 -38.64 -36.65
C LEU A 219 15.54 -37.86 -35.66
N GLY A 220 14.24 -38.18 -35.55
CA GLY A 220 13.34 -37.56 -34.58
C GLY A 220 13.74 -37.82 -33.12
N GLU A 221 14.11 -39.06 -32.79
CA GLU A 221 14.59 -39.45 -31.45
C GLU A 221 15.93 -38.78 -31.15
N ALA A 222 16.86 -38.77 -32.10
CA ALA A 222 18.16 -38.11 -31.96
C ALA A 222 18.02 -36.59 -31.75
N LEU A 223 17.12 -35.93 -32.49
CA LEU A 223 16.83 -34.52 -32.32
C LEU A 223 16.20 -34.23 -30.96
N ALA A 224 15.24 -35.04 -30.51
CA ALA A 224 14.58 -34.86 -29.22
C ALA A 224 15.57 -34.92 -28.05
N HIS A 225 16.55 -35.82 -28.09
CA HIS A 225 17.58 -35.93 -27.05
C HIS A 225 18.61 -34.78 -27.14
N SER A 226 18.91 -34.28 -28.35
CA SER A 226 19.82 -33.14 -28.53
C SER A 226 19.28 -31.82 -27.95
N VAL A 227 17.97 -31.71 -27.72
CA VAL A 227 17.33 -30.50 -27.19
C VAL A 227 17.92 -30.09 -25.83
N GLY A 228 18.28 -31.05 -24.97
CA GLY A 228 18.85 -30.72 -23.66
C GLY A 228 20.24 -30.10 -23.78
N ALA A 229 21.14 -30.69 -24.57
CA ALA A 229 22.48 -30.13 -24.80
C ALA A 229 22.44 -28.75 -25.46
N VAL A 230 21.59 -28.58 -26.50
CA VAL A 230 21.39 -27.29 -27.17
C VAL A 230 20.78 -26.26 -26.21
N GLY A 231 19.77 -26.66 -25.44
CA GLY A 231 19.14 -25.82 -24.42
C GLY A 231 20.12 -25.35 -23.35
N ALA A 232 20.93 -26.25 -22.80
CA ALA A 232 21.97 -25.91 -21.82
C ALA A 232 22.98 -24.91 -22.40
N ALA A 233 23.44 -25.13 -23.64
CA ALA A 233 24.38 -24.23 -24.30
C ALA A 233 23.80 -22.85 -24.58
N VAL A 234 22.55 -22.76 -25.04
CA VAL A 234 21.84 -21.50 -25.28
C VAL A 234 21.67 -20.72 -23.97
N VAL A 235 21.27 -21.40 -22.89
CA VAL A 235 21.12 -20.76 -21.57
C VAL A 235 22.48 -20.27 -21.05
N ALA A 236 23.53 -21.09 -21.14
CA ALA A 236 24.86 -20.68 -20.71
C ALA A 236 25.39 -19.48 -21.53
N TRP A 237 25.16 -19.47 -22.85
CA TRP A 237 25.46 -18.32 -23.70
C TRP A 237 24.67 -17.07 -23.27
N LEU A 238 23.38 -17.20 -23.00
CA LEU A 238 22.53 -16.10 -22.54
C LEU A 238 23.00 -15.53 -21.19
N ILE A 239 23.41 -16.39 -20.24
CA ILE A 239 24.04 -15.96 -18.99
C ILE A 239 25.28 -15.12 -19.30
N GLY A 240 26.15 -15.60 -20.19
CA GLY A 240 27.35 -14.87 -20.61
C GLY A 240 27.03 -13.49 -21.19
N VAL A 241 26.07 -13.40 -22.11
CA VAL A 241 25.60 -12.15 -22.71
C VAL A 241 25.04 -11.18 -21.67
N LEU A 242 24.21 -11.64 -20.75
CA LEU A 242 23.64 -10.79 -19.69
C LEU A 242 24.71 -10.27 -18.72
N VAL A 243 25.72 -11.10 -18.44
CA VAL A 243 26.86 -10.74 -17.60
C VAL A 243 27.76 -9.72 -18.32
N ASP A 244 28.01 -9.91 -19.62
CA ASP A 244 28.79 -8.99 -20.43
C ASP A 244 28.10 -7.62 -20.50
N TYR A 245 26.79 -7.55 -20.79
CA TYR A 245 26.01 -6.31 -20.74
C TYR A 245 26.03 -5.63 -19.37
N ALA A 246 25.95 -6.42 -18.28
CA ALA A 246 26.05 -5.88 -16.93
C ALA A 246 27.45 -5.30 -16.65
N SER A 247 28.51 -5.86 -17.24
CA SER A 247 29.88 -5.38 -17.08
C SER A 247 30.21 -4.13 -17.89
N GLU A 248 29.63 -4.01 -19.09
CA GLU A 248 29.76 -2.84 -19.96
C GLU A 248 28.90 -1.66 -19.50
N ALA A 249 27.86 -1.94 -18.71
CA ALA A 249 27.06 -0.90 -18.09
C ALA A 249 27.98 -0.01 -17.24
N LYS A 250 28.01 1.30 -17.56
CA LYS A 250 28.71 2.32 -16.78
C LYS A 250 27.70 3.02 -15.86
N PRO A 251 27.32 2.43 -14.70
CA PRO A 251 26.25 2.99 -13.86
C PRO A 251 26.58 4.38 -13.30
N TRP A 252 27.87 4.73 -13.26
CA TRP A 252 28.40 6.01 -12.79
C TRP A 252 28.47 7.10 -13.87
N ASP A 253 28.36 6.73 -15.15
CA ASP A 253 28.50 7.68 -16.24
C ASP A 253 27.21 8.50 -16.41
N GLY A 254 27.33 9.83 -16.25
CA GLY A 254 26.21 10.77 -16.35
C GLY A 254 25.11 10.64 -15.27
N ALA A 255 25.35 9.90 -14.19
CA ALA A 255 24.38 9.74 -13.10
C ALA A 255 24.87 10.44 -11.82
N PRO A 256 24.01 11.24 -11.14
CA PRO A 256 24.39 11.87 -9.89
C PRO A 256 24.54 10.82 -8.78
N ARG A 257 25.48 11.05 -7.85
CA ARG A 257 25.58 10.24 -6.64
C ARG A 257 24.48 10.62 -5.67
N ILE A 258 24.09 9.71 -4.77
CA ILE A 258 23.13 9.99 -3.70
C ILE A 258 23.60 11.17 -2.85
N ALA A 259 24.91 11.29 -2.63
CA ALA A 259 25.49 12.42 -1.89
C ALA A 259 25.31 13.78 -2.61
N ASP A 260 25.23 13.76 -3.94
CA ASP A 260 25.06 14.96 -4.76
C ASP A 260 23.59 15.33 -4.96
N LEU A 261 22.67 14.39 -4.68
CA LEU A 261 21.24 14.66 -4.71
C LEU A 261 20.89 15.56 -3.51
N ASN A 262 20.43 16.78 -3.79
CA ASN A 262 19.86 17.64 -2.77
C ASN A 262 18.49 17.09 -2.34
N LEU A 263 18.50 16.05 -1.51
CA LEU A 263 17.31 15.38 -0.98
C LEU A 263 16.59 16.20 0.10
N THR A 264 16.98 17.47 0.29
CA THR A 264 16.29 18.38 1.19
C THR A 264 14.87 18.54 0.68
N ALA A 265 13.89 18.13 1.50
CA ALA A 265 12.50 18.33 1.16
C ALA A 265 12.31 19.81 0.85
N PRO A 266 11.73 20.19 -0.31
CA PRO A 266 11.50 21.58 -0.62
C PRO A 266 10.76 22.17 0.57
N ALA A 267 11.31 23.24 1.16
CA ALA A 267 10.69 23.90 2.27
C ALA A 267 9.25 24.18 1.82
N LEU A 268 8.29 23.52 2.45
CA LEU A 268 6.89 23.73 2.14
C LEU A 268 6.66 25.19 2.48
N ALA A 269 6.67 26.06 1.47
CA ALA A 269 6.29 27.45 1.61
C ALA A 269 4.93 27.38 2.27
N HIS A 270 4.90 27.65 3.58
CA HIS A 270 3.64 27.70 4.28
C HIS A 270 2.89 28.79 3.54
N PRO A 271 1.70 28.49 2.98
CA PRO A 271 0.91 29.52 2.33
C PRO A 271 0.85 30.65 3.34
N ALA A 272 1.42 31.81 2.95
CA ALA A 272 1.57 32.94 3.83
C ALA A 272 0.23 33.10 4.53
N ALA A 273 0.21 32.94 5.86
CA ALA A 273 -1.01 32.98 6.63
C ALA A 273 -1.79 34.20 6.11
N PRO A 274 -3.07 34.02 5.68
CA PRO A 274 -3.81 35.10 5.04
C PRO A 274 -3.63 36.31 5.94
N ALA A 275 -3.02 37.37 5.39
CA ALA A 275 -2.68 38.55 6.15
C ALA A 275 -3.91 38.93 6.95
N SER A 276 -3.80 38.89 8.29
CA SER A 276 -4.92 39.23 9.17
C SER A 276 -5.55 40.49 8.60
N PRO A 277 -6.87 40.47 8.29
CA PRO A 277 -7.50 41.59 7.61
C PRO A 277 -7.12 42.84 8.38
N ALA A 278 -6.40 43.74 7.70
CA ALA A 278 -5.95 44.98 8.28
C ALA A 278 -7.16 45.59 8.98
N THR A 279 -7.09 45.64 10.31
CA THR A 279 -8.15 46.22 11.13
C THR A 279 -8.21 47.67 10.68
N LEU A 280 -9.17 47.98 9.81
CA LEU A 280 -9.53 49.34 9.45
C LEU A 280 -10.03 49.97 10.75
N GLY A 281 -9.09 50.55 11.50
CA GLY A 281 -9.34 51.34 12.69
C GLY A 281 -10.09 52.59 12.28
N GLY A 282 -11.42 52.50 12.30
CA GLY A 282 -12.28 53.65 12.53
C GLY A 282 -12.29 53.95 14.02
N PRO A 283 -11.93 55.17 14.46
CA PRO A 283 -11.94 55.55 15.87
C PRO A 283 -13.39 55.84 16.30
N VAL A 284 -13.96 55.00 17.18
CA VAL A 284 -15.17 55.37 17.92
C VAL A 284 -15.04 54.86 19.35
N ASP A 285 -14.74 55.82 20.24
CA ASP A 285 -14.98 55.88 21.69
C ASP A 285 -14.91 54.59 22.50
N ALA A 286 -13.71 54.34 23.05
CA ALA A 286 -13.54 53.50 24.23
C ALA A 286 -13.33 54.38 25.49
N PRO A 287 -14.01 54.09 26.61
CA PRO A 287 -13.90 54.86 27.86
C PRO A 287 -12.50 54.77 28.50
N PRO A 288 -12.11 55.77 29.32
CA PRO A 288 -10.73 55.96 29.75
C PRO A 288 -10.20 54.80 30.60
N ALA A 289 -9.09 54.22 30.13
CA ALA A 289 -8.33 53.20 30.85
C ALA A 289 -7.49 53.81 31.99
N LEU A 290 -7.45 53.10 33.12
CA LEU A 290 -6.60 53.39 34.27
C LEU A 290 -5.11 53.20 33.93
N PRO A 291 -4.20 53.97 34.56
CA PRO A 291 -2.78 53.97 34.23
C PRO A 291 -2.09 52.68 34.70
N VAL A 292 -1.58 51.90 33.75
CA VAL A 292 -0.66 50.80 34.02
C VAL A 292 0.76 51.35 33.93
N THR A 293 1.48 51.25 35.04
CA THR A 293 2.90 51.58 35.22
C THR A 293 3.79 50.80 34.24
N HIS A 294 4.59 51.54 33.48
CA HIS A 294 5.67 51.01 32.64
C HIS A 294 6.85 50.55 33.51
N GLU A 295 7.28 49.31 33.32
CA GLU A 295 8.58 48.79 33.78
C GLU A 295 9.63 49.00 32.68
N PRO A 296 10.79 49.62 32.96
CA PRO A 296 11.77 49.98 31.94
C PRO A 296 12.68 48.80 31.54
N ALA A 297 13.10 48.86 30.29
CA ALA A 297 13.91 47.90 29.55
C ALA A 297 15.27 47.57 30.18
N ARG A 298 15.64 46.29 30.10
CA ARG A 298 16.98 45.77 30.39
C ARG A 298 17.78 45.68 29.10
N VAL A 299 18.89 46.41 29.07
CA VAL A 299 19.93 46.43 28.03
C VAL A 299 21.08 45.54 28.48
N ASP A 300 21.45 44.54 27.69
CA ASP A 300 22.71 43.78 27.73
C ASP A 300 22.82 43.06 26.37
N ALA A 301 23.91 42.89 25.62
CA ALA A 301 25.26 43.44 25.50
C ALA A 301 25.81 42.87 24.16
N PRO A 302 26.74 43.51 23.45
CA PRO A 302 27.29 43.00 22.19
C PRO A 302 28.35 41.91 22.43
N VAL A 303 28.19 40.74 21.81
CA VAL A 303 29.19 39.67 21.79
C VAL A 303 30.25 39.99 20.73
N ALA A 304 31.48 40.12 21.19
CA ALA A 304 32.68 40.33 20.37
C ALA A 304 33.01 39.09 19.53
N GLN A 305 33.41 39.35 18.30
CA GLN A 305 33.97 38.40 17.34
C GLN A 305 35.49 38.58 17.34
N PRO A 306 36.31 37.53 17.56
CA PRO A 306 37.73 37.58 17.26
C PRO A 306 38.02 36.91 15.92
N ASP A 307 38.50 37.72 14.98
CA ASP A 307 39.40 37.30 13.91
C ASP A 307 40.74 36.88 14.53
N ASP A 308 41.32 35.76 14.08
CA ASP A 308 42.77 35.65 13.91
C ASP A 308 43.18 34.45 13.03
N ALA A 309 43.80 34.82 11.90
CA ALA A 309 44.92 34.23 11.15
C ALA A 309 44.85 32.82 10.47
N PRO A 310 45.43 32.70 9.25
CA PRO A 310 45.53 31.45 8.50
C PRO A 310 46.83 30.69 8.83
N VAL A 311 46.71 29.39 9.15
CA VAL A 311 47.86 28.47 9.18
C VAL A 311 47.84 27.62 7.92
N ALA A 312 48.83 27.85 7.06
CA ALA A 312 49.21 26.92 6.01
C ALA A 312 49.74 25.62 6.65
N GLN A 313 49.16 24.47 6.30
CA GLN A 313 49.74 23.19 6.65
C GLN A 313 49.80 22.28 5.42
N SER A 314 51.04 21.88 5.15
CA SER A 314 51.53 21.14 4.01
C SER A 314 50.96 19.73 3.89
N ALA A 315 50.96 19.26 2.64
CA ALA A 315 50.60 17.92 2.20
C ALA A 315 51.38 16.80 2.92
N GLN A 316 50.67 15.73 3.26
CA GLN A 316 51.20 14.37 3.31
C GLN A 316 50.09 13.35 2.98
N PRO A 317 50.37 12.32 2.15
CA PRO A 317 49.37 11.34 1.74
C PRO A 317 49.26 10.22 2.77
N ALA A 318 48.08 10.06 3.36
CA ALA A 318 47.75 8.91 4.20
C ALA A 318 47.03 7.84 3.37
N SER A 319 47.69 6.69 3.19
CA SER A 319 47.12 5.47 2.65
C SER A 319 45.94 4.98 3.49
N PRO A 320 44.81 4.54 2.90
CA PRO A 320 43.73 3.96 3.68
C PRO A 320 44.00 2.47 3.96
N GLN A 321 44.41 2.16 5.19
CA GLN A 321 44.15 0.85 5.78
C GLN A 321 42.66 0.80 6.15
N VAL A 322 41.88 0.08 5.34
CA VAL A 322 40.48 -0.23 5.66
C VAL A 322 40.46 -1.49 6.51
N THR A 323 40.49 -1.31 7.83
CA THR A 323 40.14 -2.36 8.78
C THR A 323 38.62 -2.50 8.76
N SER A 324 38.14 -3.57 8.13
CA SER A 324 36.73 -3.94 8.07
C SER A 324 36.22 -4.39 9.43
N THR A 325 35.69 -3.46 10.23
CA THR A 325 34.78 -3.79 11.33
C THR A 325 33.38 -4.01 10.80
N LEU A 326 32.98 -5.28 10.76
CA LEU A 326 31.61 -5.75 10.63
C LEU A 326 30.73 -5.16 11.74
N THR A 327 30.10 -4.02 11.49
CA THR A 327 28.96 -3.57 12.30
C THR A 327 27.71 -4.33 11.85
N ARG A 328 27.33 -5.29 12.71
CA ARG A 328 26.02 -5.91 12.85
C ARG A 328 24.91 -4.87 12.61
N TYR A 329 24.07 -5.18 11.63
CA TYR A 329 22.93 -4.38 11.20
C TYR A 329 21.85 -4.42 12.29
N ASP A 330 21.88 -3.47 13.23
CA ASP A 330 20.77 -3.26 14.15
C ASP A 330 19.62 -2.60 13.39
N ALA A 331 18.55 -3.37 13.23
CA ALA A 331 17.30 -2.90 12.66
C ALA A 331 16.71 -1.81 13.59
N PRO A 332 16.37 -0.61 13.09
CA PRO A 332 15.75 0.39 13.93
C PRO A 332 14.36 -0.09 14.37
N GLN A 333 14.24 -0.37 15.68
CA GLN A 333 12.97 -0.51 16.37
C GLN A 333 12.10 0.71 16.03
N ARG A 334 11.02 0.47 15.30
CA ARG A 334 9.93 1.43 15.10
C ARG A 334 9.33 1.75 16.46
N ARG A 335 9.75 2.86 17.08
CA ARG A 335 8.95 3.56 18.08
C ARG A 335 7.72 4.13 17.38
N THR A 336 6.62 3.37 17.40
CA THR A 336 5.29 3.89 17.13
C THR A 336 4.97 4.92 18.20
N ARG A 337 4.90 6.20 17.82
CA ARG A 337 4.26 7.24 18.62
C ARG A 337 2.83 6.80 18.91
N GLU A 338 2.55 6.64 20.19
CA GLU A 338 1.25 6.38 20.77
C GLU A 338 0.33 7.57 20.48
N VAL A 339 -0.42 7.48 19.38
CA VAL A 339 -1.56 8.34 19.14
C VAL A 339 -2.71 7.71 19.91
N VAL A 340 -3.02 8.28 21.08
CA VAL A 340 -4.23 8.00 21.86
C VAL A 340 -5.42 8.55 21.09
N MET A 341 -5.76 7.90 19.98
CA MET A 341 -7.11 7.92 19.44
C MET A 341 -7.94 7.08 20.41
N ARG A 342 -9.02 7.65 20.94
CA ARG A 342 -10.06 6.89 21.65
C ARG A 342 -10.52 5.75 20.74
N ARG A 343 -9.92 4.58 20.95
CA ARG A 343 -10.25 3.34 20.27
C ARG A 343 -11.70 3.06 20.64
N PRO A 344 -12.60 2.79 19.67
CA PRO A 344 -13.93 2.30 20.01
C PRO A 344 -13.71 1.08 20.90
N VAL A 345 -14.29 1.13 22.10
CA VAL A 345 -14.23 0.06 23.10
C VAL A 345 -14.57 -1.22 22.36
N SER A 346 -13.56 -2.08 22.21
CA SER A 346 -13.76 -3.37 21.55
C SER A 346 -14.83 -4.09 22.35
N ALA A 347 -15.88 -4.55 21.67
CA ALA A 347 -16.92 -5.34 22.31
C ALA A 347 -16.27 -6.49 23.12
N PRO A 348 -16.85 -6.87 24.27
CA PRO A 348 -16.40 -8.01 25.06
C PRO A 348 -16.01 -9.20 24.17
N PRO A 349 -14.96 -9.97 24.52
CA PRO A 349 -14.45 -11.04 23.67
C PRO A 349 -15.54 -12.05 23.25
N ALA A 350 -16.53 -12.30 24.11
CA ALA A 350 -17.69 -13.14 23.80
C ALA A 350 -18.55 -12.62 22.64
N ASP A 351 -18.74 -11.30 22.55
CA ASP A 351 -19.54 -10.68 21.48
C ASP A 351 -18.80 -10.71 20.14
N ARG A 352 -17.46 -10.71 20.19
CA ARG A 352 -16.63 -10.76 18.98
C ARG A 352 -16.67 -12.13 18.31
N ASP A 353 -16.65 -13.21 19.08
CA ASP A 353 -16.74 -14.57 18.53
C ASP A 353 -18.13 -14.84 17.95
N ALA A 354 -19.19 -14.34 18.61
CA ALA A 354 -20.55 -14.38 18.09
C ALA A 354 -20.70 -13.59 16.78
N ALA A 355 -20.13 -12.38 16.70
CA ALA A 355 -20.14 -11.56 15.49
C ALA A 355 -19.34 -12.21 14.34
N LEU A 356 -18.21 -12.87 14.65
CA LEU A 356 -17.40 -13.60 13.68
C LEU A 356 -18.16 -14.83 13.13
N ALA A 357 -18.86 -15.57 13.98
CA ALA A 357 -19.67 -16.72 13.59
C ALA A 357 -20.85 -16.30 12.70
N GLN A 358 -21.57 -15.22 13.06
CA GLN A 358 -22.65 -14.66 12.24
C GLN A 358 -22.16 -14.19 10.87
N ALA A 359 -21.01 -13.50 10.82
CA ALA A 359 -20.40 -13.08 9.55
C ALA A 359 -19.98 -14.27 8.67
N ALA A 360 -19.44 -15.33 9.27
CA ALA A 360 -19.05 -16.53 8.54
C ALA A 360 -20.28 -17.26 7.96
N ASP A 361 -21.36 -17.37 8.73
CA ASP A 361 -22.62 -17.98 8.28
C ASP A 361 -23.26 -17.17 7.13
N ALA A 362 -23.24 -15.83 7.22
CA ALA A 362 -23.72 -14.95 6.14
C ALA A 362 -22.97 -15.17 4.81
N VAL A 363 -21.65 -15.37 4.87
CA VAL A 363 -20.81 -15.69 3.70
C VAL A 363 -21.09 -17.10 3.18
N LEU A 364 -21.17 -18.11 4.06
CA LEU A 364 -21.39 -19.51 3.67
C LEU A 364 -22.77 -19.72 3.03
N ARG A 365 -23.79 -19.00 3.48
CA ARG A 365 -25.13 -18.99 2.87
C ARG A 365 -25.20 -18.19 1.55
N LYS A 366 -24.06 -17.71 1.03
CA LYS A 366 -23.92 -16.89 -0.18
C LYS A 366 -24.77 -15.61 -0.19
N LYS A 367 -25.13 -15.09 0.99
CA LYS A 367 -25.94 -13.87 1.08
C LYS A 367 -25.10 -12.61 0.95
N ASP A 368 -23.84 -12.66 1.38
CA ASP A 368 -22.94 -11.51 1.40
C ASP A 368 -21.55 -11.79 0.85
N SER A 369 -20.92 -10.76 0.30
CA SER A 369 -19.48 -10.78 0.03
C SER A 369 -18.69 -10.78 1.35
N ILE A 370 -17.51 -11.44 1.38
CA ILE A 370 -16.64 -11.51 2.57
C ILE A 370 -16.38 -10.11 3.15
N ARG A 371 -16.12 -9.13 2.29
CA ARG A 371 -15.87 -7.74 2.69
C ARG A 371 -17.11 -7.06 3.29
N GLY A 372 -18.29 -7.38 2.79
CA GLY A 372 -19.58 -6.89 3.30
C GLY A 372 -19.87 -7.45 4.69
N ALA A 373 -19.79 -8.77 4.85
CA ALA A 373 -20.00 -9.45 6.13
C ALA A 373 -18.98 -9.01 7.19
N ALA A 374 -17.71 -8.85 6.83
CA ALA A 374 -16.67 -8.35 7.72
C ALA A 374 -16.97 -6.91 8.21
N ARG A 375 -17.44 -6.04 7.31
CA ARG A 375 -17.82 -4.67 7.65
C ARG A 375 -19.05 -4.63 8.56
N ALA A 376 -20.08 -5.42 8.27
CA ALA A 376 -21.31 -5.50 9.07
C ALA A 376 -21.03 -5.99 10.49
N ALA A 377 -20.12 -6.94 10.65
CA ALA A 377 -19.72 -7.47 11.96
C ALA A 377 -18.63 -6.67 12.68
N GLY A 378 -18.10 -5.59 12.07
CA GLY A 378 -17.01 -4.81 12.66
C GLY A 378 -15.69 -5.59 12.80
N VAL A 379 -15.48 -6.64 12.00
CA VAL A 379 -14.31 -7.53 12.08
C VAL A 379 -13.37 -7.27 10.90
N PRO A 380 -12.03 -7.31 11.07
CA PRO A 380 -11.09 -7.25 9.95
C PRO A 380 -11.28 -8.40 8.94
N ASP A 381 -11.22 -8.08 7.64
CA ASP A 381 -11.38 -9.05 6.53
C ASP A 381 -10.45 -10.28 6.67
N ALA A 382 -9.21 -10.07 7.12
CA ALA A 382 -8.23 -11.13 7.33
C ALA A 382 -8.66 -12.12 8.42
N THR A 383 -9.31 -11.66 9.49
CA THR A 383 -9.80 -12.51 10.58
C THR A 383 -10.95 -13.40 10.10
N LEU A 384 -11.89 -12.83 9.34
CA LEU A 384 -13.02 -13.59 8.77
C LEU A 384 -12.53 -14.66 7.77
N ARG A 385 -11.58 -14.32 6.89
CA ARG A 385 -10.99 -15.29 5.94
C ARG A 385 -10.30 -16.46 6.64
N ARG A 386 -9.54 -16.19 7.70
CA ARG A 386 -8.88 -17.22 8.49
C ARG A 386 -9.90 -18.17 9.13
N HIS A 387 -10.97 -17.62 9.70
CA HIS A 387 -12.03 -18.40 10.31
C HIS A 387 -12.79 -19.26 9.29
N LEU A 388 -13.13 -18.71 8.11
CA LEU A 388 -13.74 -19.48 7.01
C LEU A 388 -12.84 -20.62 6.52
N THR A 389 -11.52 -20.41 6.49
CA THR A 389 -10.56 -21.46 6.13
C THR A 389 -10.59 -22.59 7.16
N GLN A 390 -10.58 -22.26 8.46
CA GLN A 390 -10.68 -23.25 9.53
C GLN A 390 -11.99 -24.05 9.46
N LEU A 391 -13.13 -23.38 9.24
CA LEU A 391 -14.43 -24.04 9.08
C LEU A 391 -14.44 -24.99 7.87
N ARG A 392 -13.80 -24.61 6.77
CA ARG A 392 -13.69 -25.47 5.57
C ARG A 392 -12.81 -26.69 5.84
N THR A 393 -11.72 -26.54 6.59
CA THR A 393 -10.84 -27.66 6.97
C THR A 393 -11.56 -28.65 7.90
N VAL A 394 -12.40 -28.16 8.82
CA VAL A 394 -13.18 -29.01 9.74
C VAL A 394 -14.35 -29.70 9.02
N ALA A 395 -15.00 -29.02 8.08
CA ALA A 395 -16.16 -29.56 7.36
C ALA A 395 -15.78 -30.56 6.25
N GLN A 396 -14.52 -30.61 5.82
CA GLN A 396 -14.08 -31.56 4.81
C GLN A 396 -13.82 -32.92 5.51
N PRO A 397 -14.65 -33.96 5.27
CA PRO A 397 -14.38 -35.26 5.86
C PRO A 397 -12.97 -35.69 5.43
N PRO A 398 -12.17 -36.29 6.34
CA PRO A 398 -10.84 -36.75 6.01
C PRO A 398 -10.96 -37.60 4.76
N ALA A 399 -10.38 -37.14 3.65
CA ALA A 399 -10.42 -37.87 2.39
C ALA A 399 -9.92 -39.28 2.72
N GLN A 400 -10.84 -40.25 2.67
CA GLN A 400 -10.55 -41.64 2.91
C GLN A 400 -9.48 -41.97 1.89
N LYS A 401 -8.22 -42.03 2.34
CA LYS A 401 -7.11 -42.47 1.51
C LYS A 401 -7.46 -43.90 1.14
N VAL A 402 -8.07 -44.06 -0.02
CA VAL A 402 -8.23 -45.37 -0.65
C VAL A 402 -6.80 -45.79 -0.95
N ASN A 403 -6.23 -46.56 -0.03
CA ASN A 403 -4.99 -47.28 -0.25
C ASN A 403 -5.30 -48.27 -1.36
N GLY A 404 -5.08 -47.85 -2.61
CA GLY A 404 -5.07 -48.70 -3.78
C GLY A 404 -3.87 -49.64 -3.69
N HIS A 405 -3.97 -50.67 -2.85
CA HIS A 405 -3.22 -51.90 -3.05
C HIS A 405 -3.90 -52.65 -4.19
N SER A 406 -3.53 -52.29 -5.41
CA SER A 406 -3.76 -53.12 -6.58
C SER A 406 -2.97 -54.41 -6.40
N HIS A 407 -3.64 -55.48 -5.96
CA HIS A 407 -3.14 -56.84 -6.09
C HIS A 407 -2.98 -57.14 -7.59
N GLU A 408 -1.73 -57.11 -8.05
CA GLU A 408 -1.32 -57.59 -9.36
C GLU A 408 -1.47 -59.12 -9.36
N LEU A 409 -2.51 -59.59 -10.05
CA LEU A 409 -2.76 -61.01 -10.31
C LEU A 409 -1.65 -61.55 -11.23
N ALA A 410 -0.77 -62.36 -10.67
CA ALA A 410 0.17 -63.18 -11.41
C ALA A 410 -0.61 -64.22 -12.24
N GLY A 411 -0.70 -63.97 -13.55
CA GLY A 411 -1.11 -64.97 -14.53
C GLY A 411 0.08 -65.85 -14.92
N THR A 412 0.17 -67.03 -14.34
CA THR A 412 0.95 -68.16 -14.86
C THR A 412 0.32 -68.64 -16.16
N LYS A 413 1.03 -68.48 -17.28
CA LYS A 413 0.80 -69.25 -18.51
C LYS A 413 1.81 -70.41 -18.53
N GLU A 414 1.29 -71.63 -18.44
CA GLU A 414 1.96 -72.83 -18.92
C GLU A 414 2.04 -72.78 -20.46
N ASN A 415 3.26 -72.93 -20.98
CA ASN A 415 3.60 -73.75 -22.15
C ASN A 415 5.12 -73.88 -22.25
#